data_AF-A0A8J9VY01-F1
#
_entry.id   AF-A0A8J9VY01-F1
#
_cell.length_a   1.000
_cell.length_b   1.000
_cell.length_c   1.000
_cell.angle_alpha   90.00
_cell.angle_beta   90.00
_cell.angle_gamma   90.00
#
_symmetry.space_group_name_H-M   'P 1'
#
loop_
_entity.id
_entity.type
_entity.pdbx_description
1 polymer ?
#
loop_
_entity_poly.entity_id
_entity_poly.type
_entity_poly.pdbx_seq_one_letter_code
_entity_poly.pdbx_strand_id
1 'polypeptide(L)'
;METQPPIKDEETPMSKGPPRRQKTKVFKKGSKGSENTAAPPLPPRDPNATGPKPTRLSTVATKPKNEPMFSDIDMMGFPGVAPYRRTNEFAVTTEGYIPLCEKEYDIIATQQPYFAKSVPKSAWVYYCVMGLYARLITLKQEDGDSTYDEDTFAGQVLSGNHQLPAPIEAYIKALGHVIDSTSIRY
;
A
#
# COMPACT_ATOMS: atom_id res chain seq x y z
N MET A 1 -0.40 45.11 -41.15
CA MET A 1 -1.43 44.16 -41.65
C MET A 1 -0.72 42.83 -41.75
N GLU A 2 -0.82 42.03 -40.69
CA GLU A 2 0.02 40.85 -40.47
C GLU A 2 -0.89 39.62 -40.55
N THR A 3 -0.56 38.72 -41.47
CA THR A 3 -1.43 37.65 -41.97
C THR A 3 -1.25 36.41 -41.08
N GLN A 4 -2.29 36.00 -40.35
CA GLN A 4 -2.30 34.73 -39.61
C GLN A 4 -2.38 33.53 -40.57
N PRO A 5 -1.60 32.46 -40.35
CA PRO A 5 -1.77 31.20 -41.08
C PRO A 5 -2.94 30.36 -40.50
N PRO A 6 -3.63 29.57 -41.34
CA PRO A 6 -4.80 28.80 -40.95
C PRO A 6 -4.46 27.54 -40.14
N ILE A 7 -5.28 27.30 -39.12
CA ILE A 7 -5.33 26.12 -38.25
C ILE A 7 -5.76 24.92 -39.08
N LYS A 8 -4.98 23.83 -39.04
CA LYS A 8 -5.34 22.54 -39.64
C LYS A 8 -6.01 21.67 -38.59
N ASP A 9 -7.25 21.29 -38.87
CA ASP A 9 -8.02 20.33 -38.10
C ASP A 9 -7.41 18.93 -38.25
N GLU A 10 -6.99 18.34 -37.12
CA GLU A 10 -6.47 16.97 -37.05
C GLU A 10 -7.57 16.05 -36.51
N GLU A 11 -8.20 15.32 -37.42
CA GLU A 11 -9.25 14.33 -37.12
C GLU A 11 -8.67 13.14 -36.35
N THR A 12 -9.23 12.88 -35.18
CA THR A 12 -8.95 11.70 -34.35
C THR A 12 -9.76 10.48 -34.84
N PRO A 13 -9.15 9.33 -35.18
CA PRO A 13 -9.92 8.12 -35.42
C PRO A 13 -10.20 7.37 -34.11
N MET A 14 -11.49 7.23 -33.79
CA MET A 14 -12.01 6.34 -32.76
C MET A 14 -11.66 4.88 -33.05
N SER A 15 -11.01 4.20 -32.09
CA SER A 15 -10.88 2.73 -32.07
C SER A 15 -11.74 2.14 -30.95
N LYS A 16 -12.90 1.58 -31.32
CA LYS A 16 -13.78 0.80 -30.43
C LYS A 16 -13.44 -0.69 -30.56
N GLY A 17 -12.63 -1.22 -29.65
CA GLY A 17 -12.41 -2.66 -29.50
C GLY A 17 -13.51 -3.33 -28.68
N PRO A 18 -13.96 -4.56 -29.03
CA PRO A 18 -15.01 -5.26 -28.30
C PRO A 18 -14.49 -5.93 -27.01
N PRO A 19 -15.33 -6.09 -25.97
CA PRO A 19 -14.93 -6.68 -24.70
C PRO A 19 -14.73 -8.21 -24.80
N ARG A 20 -13.54 -8.66 -24.38
CA ARG A 20 -13.12 -10.07 -24.34
C ARG A 20 -13.82 -10.81 -23.19
N ARG A 21 -14.85 -11.57 -23.53
CA ARG A 21 -15.57 -12.52 -22.65
C ARG A 21 -14.61 -13.57 -22.07
N GLN A 22 -14.28 -13.48 -20.79
CA GLN A 22 -13.59 -14.56 -20.07
C GLN A 22 -14.63 -15.57 -19.56
N LYS A 23 -14.47 -16.84 -19.94
CA LYS A 23 -15.29 -17.96 -19.48
C LYS A 23 -14.77 -18.42 -18.12
N THR A 24 -15.57 -18.25 -17.07
CA THR A 24 -15.37 -18.88 -15.75
C THR A 24 -15.64 -20.39 -15.86
N LYS A 25 -14.62 -21.21 -15.58
CA LYS A 25 -14.78 -22.66 -15.40
C LYS A 25 -15.29 -22.93 -13.98
N VAL A 26 -16.55 -23.33 -13.89
CA VAL A 26 -17.16 -23.89 -12.68
C VAL A 26 -16.65 -25.32 -12.52
N PHE A 27 -15.83 -25.58 -11.50
CA PHE A 27 -15.48 -26.95 -11.10
C PHE A 27 -16.55 -27.47 -10.14
N LYS A 28 -17.36 -28.42 -10.65
CA LYS A 28 -18.31 -29.23 -9.88
C LYS A 28 -17.63 -30.58 -9.61
N LYS A 29 -17.30 -30.87 -8.35
CA LYS A 29 -16.94 -32.22 -7.86
C LYS A 29 -17.38 -32.22 -6.39
N GLY A 30 -18.39 -32.96 -5.97
CA GLY A 30 -18.66 -34.35 -6.28
C GLY A 30 -18.60 -35.07 -4.93
N SER A 31 -19.68 -34.94 -4.16
CA SER A 31 -19.88 -35.61 -2.88
C SER A 31 -19.86 -37.12 -3.06
N LYS A 32 -19.00 -37.81 -2.31
CA LYS A 32 -19.16 -39.22 -1.96
C LYS A 32 -18.97 -39.34 -0.47
N GLY A 33 -20.08 -39.61 0.22
CA GLY A 33 -20.08 -39.97 1.63
C GLY A 33 -19.36 -41.30 1.84
N SER A 34 -18.51 -41.34 2.86
CA SER A 34 -18.15 -42.58 3.54
C SER A 34 -19.00 -42.65 4.80
N GLU A 35 -19.90 -43.63 4.87
CA GLU A 35 -20.51 -44.07 6.11
C GLU A 35 -19.39 -44.58 7.03
N ASN A 36 -19.03 -43.79 8.04
CA ASN A 36 -18.24 -44.27 9.16
C ASN A 36 -19.21 -44.84 10.19
N THR A 37 -19.33 -46.17 10.19
CA THR A 37 -19.86 -46.95 11.31
C THR A 37 -19.05 -46.63 12.56
N ALA A 38 -19.70 -46.00 13.53
CA ALA A 38 -19.10 -45.64 14.82
C ALA A 38 -18.71 -46.92 15.58
N ALA A 39 -17.42 -47.10 15.86
CA ALA A 39 -16.97 -48.06 16.85
C ALA A 39 -17.41 -47.60 18.26
N PRO A 40 -17.78 -48.53 19.16
CA PRO A 40 -18.17 -48.18 20.52
C PRO A 40 -16.99 -47.52 21.29
N PRO A 41 -17.27 -46.59 22.21
CA PRO A 41 -16.22 -45.89 22.95
C PRO A 41 -15.44 -46.88 23.83
N LEU A 42 -14.11 -46.79 23.76
CA LEU A 42 -13.21 -47.50 24.66
C LEU A 42 -13.48 -47.09 26.11
N PRO A 43 -13.34 -48.01 27.08
CA PRO A 43 -13.54 -47.70 28.49
C PRO A 43 -12.57 -46.63 28.99
N PRO A 44 -12.93 -45.87 30.04
CA PRO A 44 -12.07 -44.84 30.62
C PRO A 44 -10.70 -45.41 31.00
N ARG A 45 -9.64 -44.81 30.44
CA ARG A 45 -8.25 -45.18 30.70
C ARG A 45 -7.88 -44.75 32.13
N ASP A 46 -7.50 -45.71 32.95
CA ASP A 46 -7.16 -45.51 34.36
C ASP A 46 -5.99 -44.50 34.50
N PRO A 47 -6.14 -43.38 35.24
CA PRO A 47 -5.12 -42.33 35.32
C PRO A 47 -3.84 -42.75 36.06
N ASN A 48 -3.83 -43.94 36.68
CA ASN A 48 -2.65 -44.51 37.35
C ASN A 48 -1.91 -45.58 36.54
N ALA A 49 -2.30 -45.83 35.28
CA ALA A 49 -1.54 -46.71 34.40
C ALA A 49 -0.21 -46.04 34.02
N THR A 50 0.86 -46.46 34.69
CA THR A 50 2.23 -46.05 34.40
C THR A 50 2.53 -46.42 32.94
N GLY A 51 2.70 -45.41 32.07
CA GLY A 51 3.05 -45.63 30.67
C GLY A 51 4.32 -46.46 30.52
N PRO A 52 4.55 -47.09 29.35
CA PRO A 52 5.73 -47.91 29.13
C PRO A 52 7.00 -47.09 29.37
N LYS A 53 7.74 -47.44 30.42
CA LYS A 53 9.04 -46.84 30.75
C LYS A 53 10.02 -47.21 29.62
N PRO A 54 10.65 -46.24 28.93
CA PRO A 54 11.65 -46.54 27.91
C PRO A 54 12.81 -47.30 28.57
N THR A 55 12.98 -48.57 28.19
CA THR A 55 13.84 -49.52 28.91
C THR A 55 15.32 -49.25 28.72
N ARG A 56 15.72 -48.38 27.78
CA ARG A 56 17.13 -48.08 27.49
C ARG A 56 17.31 -46.65 27.02
N LEU A 57 17.38 -45.71 27.96
CA LEU A 57 18.01 -44.42 27.70
C LEU A 57 19.52 -44.67 27.66
N SER A 58 20.15 -44.40 26.52
CA SER A 58 21.61 -44.43 26.40
C SER A 58 22.21 -43.42 27.38
N THR A 59 22.90 -43.90 28.41
CA THR A 59 23.67 -43.07 29.36
C THR A 59 25.04 -42.66 28.81
N VAL A 60 25.42 -43.18 27.64
CA VAL A 60 26.68 -42.82 26.99
C VAL A 60 26.48 -41.50 26.26
N ALA A 61 27.09 -40.44 26.78
CA ALA A 61 27.18 -39.15 26.10
C ALA A 61 27.93 -39.36 24.77
N THR A 62 27.21 -39.28 23.66
CA THR A 62 27.80 -39.32 22.33
C THR A 62 28.75 -38.15 22.16
N LYS A 63 30.02 -38.43 21.81
CA LYS A 63 30.98 -37.39 21.47
C LYS A 63 30.40 -36.55 20.32
N PRO A 64 30.48 -35.22 20.36
CA PRO A 64 30.05 -34.38 19.25
C PRO A 64 30.85 -34.81 18.02
N LYS A 65 30.19 -35.46 17.07
CA LYS A 65 30.75 -35.64 15.74
C LYS A 65 30.78 -34.24 15.14
N ASN A 66 31.96 -33.78 14.75
CA ASN A 66 32.08 -32.66 13.84
C ASN A 66 31.35 -33.05 12.56
N GLU A 67 30.07 -32.68 12.46
CA GLU A 67 29.32 -32.80 11.22
C GLU A 67 29.66 -31.56 10.38
N PRO A 68 30.45 -31.70 9.30
CA PRO A 68 30.80 -30.57 8.44
C PRO A 68 29.59 -30.03 7.65
N MET A 69 28.42 -30.67 7.75
CA MET A 69 27.22 -30.21 7.03
C MET A 69 26.64 -28.90 7.56
N PHE A 70 27.05 -28.43 8.74
CA PHE A 70 26.53 -27.19 9.33
C PHE A 70 27.55 -26.05 9.38
N SER A 71 28.83 -26.30 9.11
CA SER A 71 29.86 -25.24 9.11
C SER A 71 29.86 -24.39 7.84
N ASP A 72 29.30 -24.91 6.75
CA ASP A 72 29.26 -24.23 5.44
C ASP A 72 27.87 -23.69 5.11
N ILE A 73 26.93 -23.72 6.06
CA ILE A 73 25.71 -22.91 5.97
C ILE A 73 26.11 -21.49 6.35
N ASP A 74 26.93 -20.90 5.49
CA ASP A 74 27.13 -19.47 5.44
C ASP A 74 25.73 -18.88 5.33
N MET A 75 25.27 -18.19 6.37
CA MET A 75 23.96 -17.54 6.46
C MET A 75 23.83 -16.36 5.47
N MET A 76 24.60 -16.37 4.38
CA MET A 76 24.52 -15.46 3.26
C MET A 76 23.38 -15.91 2.33
N GLY A 77 22.15 -15.61 2.75
CA GLY A 77 21.03 -15.57 1.81
C GLY A 77 20.17 -16.82 1.67
N PHE A 78 19.97 -17.61 2.74
CA PHE A 78 18.84 -18.55 2.75
C PHE A 78 17.54 -17.73 2.79
N PRO A 79 16.70 -17.75 1.73
CA PRO A 79 15.49 -16.89 1.62
C PRO A 79 14.34 -17.32 2.55
N GLY A 80 14.64 -18.08 3.61
CA GLY A 80 13.69 -18.59 4.60
C GLY A 80 14.00 -18.18 6.05
N VAL A 81 15.11 -17.47 6.31
CA VAL A 81 15.48 -17.00 7.67
C VAL A 81 15.78 -15.51 7.73
N ALA A 82 15.39 -14.75 6.70
CA ALA A 82 15.27 -13.31 6.87
C ALA A 82 14.19 -13.08 7.93
N PRO A 83 14.47 -12.36 9.04
CA PRO A 83 13.41 -11.95 9.93
C PRO A 83 12.36 -11.26 9.06
N TYR A 84 11.11 -11.73 9.14
CA TYR A 84 9.98 -11.11 8.47
C TYR A 84 9.87 -9.68 8.99
N ARG A 85 10.62 -8.76 8.39
CA ARG A 85 10.43 -7.33 8.54
C ARG A 85 9.13 -7.07 7.83
N ARG A 86 8.05 -7.05 8.60
CA ARG A 86 6.77 -6.54 8.17
C ARG A 86 7.01 -5.07 7.86
N THR A 87 7.32 -4.75 6.60
CA THR A 87 7.05 -3.41 6.09
C THR A 87 5.54 -3.29 6.22
N ASN A 88 5.08 -2.64 7.29
CA ASN A 88 3.66 -2.36 7.46
C ASN A 88 3.33 -1.25 6.45
N GLU A 89 3.21 -1.63 5.18
CA GLU A 89 2.72 -0.76 4.14
C GLU A 89 1.21 -0.61 4.31
N PHE A 90 0.76 0.64 4.36
CA PHE A 90 -0.66 0.95 4.35
C PHE A 90 -0.99 1.69 3.06
N ALA A 91 -2.05 1.26 2.38
CA ALA A 91 -2.54 1.95 1.21
C ALA A 91 -3.15 3.28 1.66
N VAL A 92 -2.57 4.39 1.22
CA VAL A 92 -3.09 5.73 1.45
C VAL A 92 -4.02 6.10 0.30
N THR A 93 -5.31 6.26 0.61
CA THR A 93 -6.32 6.73 -0.36
C THR A 93 -6.59 8.21 -0.17
N THR A 94 -6.55 8.99 -1.24
CA THR A 94 -6.81 10.45 -1.20
C THR A 94 -8.27 10.81 -1.58
N GLU A 95 -9.19 9.86 -1.50
CA GLU A 95 -10.59 10.02 -1.96
C GLU A 95 -11.33 11.16 -1.22
N GLY A 96 -10.95 11.44 0.03
CA GLY A 96 -11.54 12.52 0.83
C GLY A 96 -10.99 13.91 0.54
N TYR A 97 -9.95 14.04 -0.27
CA TYR A 97 -9.25 15.31 -0.45
C TYR A 97 -10.04 16.33 -1.27
N ILE A 98 -10.68 15.89 -2.36
CA ILE A 98 -11.46 16.79 -3.23
C ILE A 98 -12.65 17.39 -2.46
N PRO A 99 -13.50 16.58 -1.77
CA PRO A 99 -14.59 17.12 -0.96
C PRO A 99 -14.11 18.10 0.13
N LEU A 100 -12.93 17.85 0.72
CA LEU A 100 -12.34 18.76 1.70
C LEU A 100 -12.00 20.14 1.07
N CYS A 101 -11.35 20.13 -0.10
CA CYS A 101 -11.01 21.36 -0.82
C CYS A 101 -12.25 22.16 -1.24
N GLU A 102 -13.30 21.45 -1.68
CA GLU A 102 -14.57 22.07 -2.05
C GLU A 102 -15.28 22.70 -0.85
N LYS A 103 -15.27 22.02 0.30
CA LYS A 103 -15.85 22.56 1.54
C LYS A 103 -15.09 23.80 2.02
N GLU A 104 -13.77 23.78 1.96
CA GLU A 104 -12.97 24.96 2.32
C GLU A 104 -13.19 26.13 1.36
N TYR A 105 -13.35 25.86 0.07
CA TYR A 105 -13.75 26.88 -0.88
C TYR A 105 -15.08 27.52 -0.48
N ASP A 106 -16.08 26.70 -0.13
CA ASP A 106 -17.41 27.21 0.26
C ASP A 106 -17.32 28.05 1.55
N ILE A 107 -16.51 27.64 2.53
CA ILE A 107 -16.24 28.43 3.75
C ILE A 107 -15.60 29.78 3.40
N ILE A 108 -14.54 29.78 2.60
CA ILE A 108 -13.84 31.02 2.20
C ILE A 108 -14.78 31.92 1.39
N ALA A 109 -15.56 31.35 0.47
CA ALA A 109 -16.53 32.08 -0.35
C ALA A 109 -17.61 32.76 0.51
N THR A 110 -18.06 32.12 1.59
CA THR A 110 -19.03 32.73 2.53
C THR A 110 -18.45 33.89 3.32
N GLN A 111 -17.16 33.81 3.70
CA GLN A 111 -16.48 34.85 4.46
C GLN A 111 -15.99 36.00 3.56
N GLN A 112 -15.65 35.70 2.31
CA GLN A 112 -15.08 36.64 1.35
C GLN A 112 -15.79 36.54 -0.02
N PRO A 113 -16.92 37.26 -0.21
CA PRO A 113 -17.68 37.18 -1.46
C PRO A 113 -16.92 37.64 -2.71
N TYR A 114 -15.89 38.48 -2.55
CA TYR A 114 -15.03 38.90 -3.65
C TYR A 114 -14.17 37.77 -4.18
N PHE A 115 -13.71 36.86 -3.31
CA PHE A 115 -12.93 35.69 -3.71
C PHE A 115 -13.73 34.77 -4.63
N ALA A 116 -14.99 34.49 -4.28
CA ALA A 116 -15.86 33.64 -5.08
C ALA A 116 -16.18 34.22 -6.48
N LYS A 117 -16.05 35.54 -6.65
CA LYS A 117 -16.21 36.21 -7.95
C LYS A 117 -14.94 36.16 -8.80
N SER A 118 -13.76 36.13 -8.19
CA SER A 118 -12.48 36.17 -8.90
C SER A 118 -11.92 34.78 -9.18
N VAL A 119 -12.11 33.83 -8.27
CA VAL A 119 -11.54 32.49 -8.35
C VAL A 119 -12.66 31.48 -8.49
N PRO A 120 -12.78 30.76 -9.62
CA PRO A 120 -13.77 29.70 -9.75
C PRO A 120 -13.40 28.49 -8.90
N LYS A 121 -14.40 27.77 -8.39
CA LYS A 121 -14.23 26.57 -7.54
C LYS A 121 -13.32 25.51 -8.18
N SER A 122 -13.43 25.28 -9.49
CA SER A 122 -12.58 24.34 -10.21
C SER A 122 -11.10 24.72 -10.21
N ALA A 123 -10.78 26.00 -10.38
CA ALA A 123 -9.39 26.50 -10.34
C ALA A 123 -8.81 26.38 -8.94
N TRP A 124 -9.60 26.65 -7.91
CA TRP A 124 -9.20 26.45 -6.52
C TRP A 124 -8.89 24.98 -6.20
N VAL A 125 -9.78 24.06 -6.59
CA VAL A 125 -9.57 22.63 -6.39
C VAL A 125 -8.32 22.16 -7.13
N TYR A 126 -8.14 22.59 -8.39
CA TYR A 126 -6.95 22.29 -9.17
C TYR A 126 -5.67 22.75 -8.47
N TYR A 127 -5.65 23.98 -7.96
CA TYR A 127 -4.52 24.54 -7.21
C TYR A 127 -4.20 23.70 -5.96
N CYS A 128 -5.22 23.28 -5.20
CA CYS A 128 -5.02 22.39 -4.05
C CYS A 128 -4.42 21.03 -4.47
N VAL A 129 -4.95 20.44 -5.55
CA VAL A 129 -4.46 19.17 -6.10
C VAL A 129 -3.02 19.27 -6.58
N MET A 130 -2.59 20.41 -7.13
CA MET A 130 -1.17 20.62 -7.45
C MET A 130 -0.27 20.54 -6.21
N GLY A 131 -0.71 21.13 -5.09
CA GLY A 131 0.00 21.04 -3.81
C GLY A 131 0.06 19.61 -3.27
N LEU A 132 -1.05 18.87 -3.38
CA LEU A 132 -1.08 17.44 -3.05
C LEU A 132 -0.10 16.64 -3.92
N TYR A 133 -0.08 16.87 -5.23
CA TYR A 133 0.80 16.15 -6.14
C TYR A 133 2.28 16.48 -5.89
N ALA A 134 2.60 17.75 -5.62
CA ALA A 134 3.95 18.15 -5.20
C ALA A 134 4.38 17.40 -3.93
N ARG A 135 3.49 17.22 -2.94
CA ARG A 135 3.80 16.41 -1.75
C ARG A 135 4.07 14.95 -2.09
N LEU A 136 3.26 14.33 -2.95
CA LEU A 136 3.48 12.94 -3.37
C LEU A 136 4.84 12.78 -4.04
N ILE A 137 5.26 13.75 -4.86
CA ILE A 137 6.60 13.77 -5.46
C ILE A 137 7.68 13.85 -4.37
N THR A 138 7.53 14.72 -3.37
CA THR A 138 8.52 14.79 -2.28
C THR A 138 8.66 13.46 -1.53
N LEU A 139 7.57 12.71 -1.36
CA LEU A 139 7.63 11.37 -0.75
C LEU A 139 8.38 10.39 -1.66
N LYS A 140 8.07 10.38 -2.97
CA LYS A 140 8.83 9.57 -3.95
C LYS A 140 10.30 9.93 -3.99
N GLN A 141 10.64 11.20 -3.81
CA GLN A 141 12.02 11.69 -3.77
C GLN A 141 12.76 11.18 -2.53
N GLU A 142 12.09 11.11 -1.38
CA GLU A 142 12.64 10.49 -0.15
C GLU A 142 12.96 9.00 -0.37
N ASP A 143 12.15 8.30 -1.17
CA ASP A 143 12.36 6.89 -1.55
C ASP A 143 13.40 6.70 -2.67
N GLY A 144 13.79 7.76 -3.38
CA GLY A 144 14.71 7.71 -4.51
C GLY A 144 14.08 7.31 -5.85
N ASP A 145 12.75 7.30 -5.94
CA ASP A 145 11.96 6.90 -7.12
C ASP A 145 11.38 8.10 -7.90
N SER A 146 11.83 9.33 -7.61
CA SER A 146 11.37 10.53 -8.32
C SER A 146 12.08 10.71 -9.67
N THR A 147 11.36 11.28 -10.63
CA THR A 147 11.91 11.65 -11.93
C THR A 147 12.32 13.13 -11.96
N TYR A 148 13.23 13.50 -12.86
CA TYR A 148 13.72 14.88 -12.98
C TYR A 148 12.59 15.90 -13.25
N ASP A 149 11.62 15.53 -14.09
CA ASP A 149 10.49 16.40 -14.42
C ASP A 149 9.55 16.59 -13.21
N GLU A 150 9.34 15.53 -12.43
CA GLU A 150 8.57 15.59 -11.17
C GLU A 150 9.27 16.49 -10.15
N ASP A 151 10.57 16.33 -9.94
CA ASP A 151 11.35 17.17 -9.00
C ASP A 151 11.33 18.65 -9.41
N THR A 152 11.45 18.93 -10.71
CA THR A 152 11.36 20.30 -11.24
C THR A 152 9.98 20.90 -11.00
N PHE A 153 8.93 20.12 -11.25
CA PHE A 153 7.55 20.53 -10.98
C PHE A 153 7.32 20.82 -9.50
N ALA A 154 7.72 19.92 -8.61
CA ALA A 154 7.59 20.09 -7.17
C ALA A 154 8.35 21.32 -6.68
N GLY A 155 9.57 21.55 -7.20
CA GLY A 155 10.34 22.74 -6.92
C GLY A 155 9.62 24.03 -7.34
N GLN A 156 9.00 24.06 -8.52
CA GLN A 156 8.22 25.22 -8.98
C GLN A 156 7.01 25.49 -8.08
N VAL A 157 6.23 24.46 -7.76
CA VAL A 157 5.03 24.58 -6.92
C VAL A 157 5.39 25.03 -5.49
N LEU A 158 6.45 24.49 -4.91
CA LEU A 158 6.89 24.82 -3.55
C LEU A 158 7.61 26.18 -3.45
N SER A 159 8.22 26.64 -4.55
CA SER A 159 8.89 27.97 -4.59
C SER A 159 7.91 29.13 -4.65
N GLY A 160 6.72 28.91 -5.21
CA GLY A 160 5.62 29.86 -5.12
C GLY A 160 5.18 29.91 -3.66
N ASN A 161 5.50 30.99 -2.94
CA ASN A 161 5.08 31.24 -1.55
C ASN A 161 3.55 31.34 -1.46
N HIS A 162 2.85 30.23 -1.65
CA HIS A 162 1.41 30.17 -1.71
C HIS A 162 0.94 29.39 -0.50
N GLN A 163 0.31 30.10 0.43
CA GLN A 163 -0.18 29.50 1.66
C GLN A 163 -1.46 28.74 1.36
N LEU A 164 -1.46 27.44 1.65
CA LEU A 164 -2.67 26.63 1.65
C LEU A 164 -3.45 26.89 2.95
N PRO A 165 -4.79 26.77 2.94
CA PRO A 165 -5.56 26.78 4.18
C PRO A 165 -5.08 25.70 5.13
N ALA A 166 -5.05 26.02 6.42
CA ALA A 166 -4.54 25.12 7.47
C ALA A 166 -5.14 23.70 7.43
N PRO A 167 -6.45 23.48 7.17
CA PRO A 167 -7.01 22.13 7.09
C PRO A 167 -6.45 21.31 5.92
N ILE A 168 -6.25 21.96 4.77
CA ILE A 168 -5.68 21.34 3.57
C ILE A 168 -4.21 21.02 3.79
N GLU A 169 -3.47 21.97 4.37
CA GLU A 169 -2.05 21.78 4.70
C GLU A 169 -1.87 20.63 5.72
N ALA A 170 -2.70 20.58 6.75
CA ALA A 170 -2.68 19.51 7.75
C ALA A 170 -2.95 18.14 7.10
N TYR A 171 -3.93 18.07 6.19
CA TYR A 171 -4.19 16.85 5.44
C TYR A 171 -2.98 16.42 4.62
N ILE A 172 -2.36 17.33 3.86
CA ILE A 172 -1.19 17.03 3.03
C ILE A 172 0.00 16.59 3.90
N LYS A 173 0.23 17.25 5.04
CA LYS A 173 1.30 16.88 5.99
C LYS A 173 1.08 15.51 6.62
N ALA A 174 -0.17 15.10 6.80
CA ALA A 174 -0.51 13.77 7.31
C ALA A 174 -0.26 12.66 6.27
N LEU A 175 -0.01 13.00 5.00
CA LEU A 175 0.41 12.04 3.98
C LEU A 175 1.92 11.82 4.05
N GLY A 176 2.31 10.55 4.14
CA GLY A 176 3.70 10.11 4.17
C GLY A 176 4.05 9.38 5.46
N HIS A 177 5.34 9.36 5.78
CA HIS A 177 5.83 8.48 6.82
C HIS A 177 5.33 8.84 8.21
N VAL A 178 4.60 7.90 8.81
CA VAL A 178 4.13 8.03 10.19
C VAL A 178 5.21 7.50 11.10
N ILE A 179 5.76 8.38 11.94
CA ILE A 179 6.68 7.98 12.99
C ILE A 179 5.83 7.49 14.17
N ASP A 180 5.89 6.20 14.45
CA ASP A 180 5.26 5.65 15.65
C ASP A 180 6.06 6.05 16.90
N SER A 181 5.41 5.97 18.05
CA SER A 181 5.99 6.09 19.40
C SER A 181 7.27 5.27 19.61
N THR A 182 7.45 4.20 18.84
CA THR A 182 8.64 3.34 18.81
C THR A 182 9.80 3.89 17.97
N SER A 183 9.64 5.08 17.37
CA SER A 183 10.58 5.70 16.40
C SER A 183 10.78 4.91 15.10
N ILE A 184 9.90 3.95 14.82
CA ILE A 184 9.87 3.24 13.54
C ILE A 184 9.13 4.12 12.53
N ARG A 185 9.77 4.38 11.38
CA ARG A 185 9.15 5.02 10.22
C ARG A 185 8.40 3.96 9.44
N TYR A 186 7.12 4.22 9.20
CA TYR A 186 6.27 3.45 8.30
C TYR A 186 6.03 4.24 7.03
#